data_AF-A0A521KKL1-F1
#
_entry.id   AF-A0A521KKL1-F1
#
_cell.length_a   1.000
_cell.length_b   1.000
_cell.length_c   1.000
_cell.angle_alpha   90.00
_cell.angle_beta   90.00
_cell.angle_gamma   90.00
#
_symmetry.space_group_name_H-M   'P 1'
#
loop_
_entity.id
_entity.type
_entity.pdbx_description
1 polymer ?
#
loop_
_entity_poly.entity_id
_entity_poly.type
_entity_poly.pdbx_seq_one_letter_code
_entity_poly.pdbx_strand_id
1 'polypeptide(L)'
;MFQVRSQTIQRLNDELRRTFTGGKIMMTAGINALPDAVKAQVLSAVRSFSEFTTDNDPHKEHDFGSFEVNGQKCFWKIDYY
;
A
#
# COMPACT_ATOMS: atom_id res chain seq x y z
N MET A 1 9.25 11.78 21.86
CA MET A 1 8.84 10.37 22.02
C MET A 1 7.90 9.84 20.94
N PHE A 2 7.09 10.65 20.24
CA PHE A 2 6.21 10.16 19.15
C PHE A 2 6.92 9.81 17.83
N GLN A 3 8.04 10.46 17.49
CA GLN A 3 8.72 10.31 16.19
C GLN A 3 9.32 8.91 15.95
N VAL A 4 9.84 8.26 17.00
CA VAL A 4 10.59 6.99 16.87
C VAL A 4 9.68 5.82 16.52
N ARG A 5 8.44 5.83 17.04
CA ARG A 5 7.44 4.80 16.75
C ARG A 5 6.99 4.86 15.29
N SER A 6 6.61 6.05 14.80
CA SER A 6 6.17 6.22 13.41
C SER A 6 7.27 5.88 12.40
N GLN A 7 8.55 6.20 12.66
CA GLN A 7 9.67 5.78 11.79
C GLN A 7 9.82 4.25 11.70
N THR A 8 9.59 3.55 12.81
CA THR A 8 9.67 2.08 12.83
C THR A 8 8.51 1.48 12.04
N ILE A 9 7.30 2.01 12.23
CA ILE A 9 6.10 1.58 11.50
C ILE A 9 6.27 1.86 10.01
N GLN A 10 6.68 3.07 9.64
CA GLN A 10 6.97 3.46 8.26
C GLN A 10 7.95 2.49 7.60
N ARG A 11 9.06 2.15 8.27
CA ARG A 11 10.05 1.21 7.75
C ARG A 11 9.43 -0.18 7.49
N LEU A 12 8.64 -0.70 8.43
CA LEU A 12 7.99 -2.01 8.29
C LEU A 12 6.95 -2.00 7.17
N ASN A 13 6.19 -0.92 7.03
CA ASN A 13 5.21 -0.76 5.96
C ASN A 13 5.84 -0.62 4.59
N ASP A 14 6.92 0.16 4.49
CA ASP A 14 7.71 0.26 3.27
C ASP A 14 8.32 -1.09 2.88
N GLU A 15 8.83 -1.86 3.85
CA GLU A 15 9.33 -3.22 3.63
C GLU A 15 8.22 -4.13 3.10
N LEU A 16 7.06 -4.17 3.76
CA LEU A 16 5.91 -4.98 3.34
C LEU A 16 5.41 -4.58 1.96
N ARG A 17 5.12 -3.30 1.70
CA ARG A 17 4.51 -2.89 0.42
C ARG A 17 5.48 -3.04 -0.77
N ARG A 18 6.78 -2.85 -0.56
CA ARG A 18 7.79 -2.92 -1.64
C ARG A 18 8.18 -4.35 -1.97
N THR A 19 8.19 -5.24 -0.97
CA THR A 19 8.69 -6.62 -1.14
C THR A 19 7.58 -7.67 -1.11
N PHE A 20 6.44 -7.37 -0.47
CA PHE A 20 5.39 -8.31 -0.09
C PHE A 20 5.86 -9.41 0.88
N THR A 21 6.86 -9.09 1.70
CA THR A 21 7.36 -9.98 2.76
C THR A 21 7.06 -9.41 4.15
N GLY A 22 7.08 -10.26 5.18
CA GLY A 22 6.81 -9.84 6.56
C GLY A 22 5.33 -9.67 6.92
N GLY A 23 4.41 -10.06 6.02
CA GLY A 23 2.96 -9.98 6.24
C GLY A 23 2.17 -10.81 5.24
N LYS A 24 0.85 -10.66 5.26
CA LYS A 24 -0.06 -11.30 4.29
C LYS A 24 -0.55 -10.26 3.29
N ILE A 25 -0.54 -10.62 2.01
CA ILE A 25 -1.13 -9.81 0.95
C ILE A 25 -2.50 -10.38 0.63
N MET A 26 -3.52 -9.55 0.79
CA MET A 26 -4.91 -9.90 0.51
C MET A 26 -5.44 -9.00 -0.60
N MET A 27 -6.28 -9.56 -1.46
CA MET A 27 -7.01 -8.80 -2.47
C MET A 27 -8.50 -8.86 -2.14
N THR A 28 -9.19 -7.74 -2.28
CA THR A 28 -10.66 -7.76 -2.26
C THR A 28 -11.18 -8.55 -3.46
N ALA A 29 -12.40 -9.07 -3.38
CA ALA A 29 -12.99 -9.85 -4.46
C ALA A 29 -12.98 -9.11 -5.81
N GLY A 30 -13.22 -7.79 -5.80
CA GLY A 30 -13.17 -6.94 -6.99
C GLY A 30 -11.79 -6.89 -7.64
N ILE A 31 -10.72 -6.72 -6.85
CA ILE A 31 -9.35 -6.73 -7.37
C ILE A 31 -8.95 -8.14 -7.85
N ASN A 32 -9.34 -9.18 -7.11
CA ASN A 32 -8.98 -10.56 -7.45
C ASN A 32 -9.67 -11.07 -8.73
N ALA A 33 -10.84 -10.52 -9.07
CA ALA A 33 -11.58 -10.84 -10.30
C ALA A 33 -10.97 -10.21 -11.57
N LEU A 34 -10.00 -9.29 -11.43
CA LEU A 34 -9.35 -8.65 -12.58
C LEU A 34 -8.42 -9.63 -13.31
N PRO A 35 -8.16 -9.40 -14.62
CA PRO A 35 -7.15 -10.16 -15.36
C PRO A 35 -5.78 -10.09 -14.69
N ASP A 36 -5.00 -11.16 -14.79
CA ASP A 36 -3.69 -11.26 -14.12
C ASP A 36 -2.73 -10.12 -14.49
N ALA A 37 -2.77 -9.67 -15.76
CA ALA A 37 -1.99 -8.51 -16.20
C ALA A 37 -2.36 -7.22 -15.44
N VAL A 38 -3.65 -7.03 -15.14
CA VAL A 38 -4.13 -5.86 -14.40
C VAL A 38 -3.80 -6.00 -12.92
N LYS A 39 -3.94 -7.20 -12.33
CA LYS A 39 -3.49 -7.46 -10.95
C LYS A 39 -2.00 -7.19 -10.78
N ALA A 40 -1.17 -7.58 -11.76
CA ALA A 40 0.25 -7.28 -11.76
C ALA A 40 0.55 -5.77 -11.79
N GLN A 41 -0.23 -4.99 -12.56
CA GLN A 41 -0.12 -3.52 -12.56
C GLN A 41 -0.50 -2.92 -11.20
N VAL A 42 -1.60 -3.38 -10.59
CA VAL A 42 -2.02 -2.95 -9.24
C VAL A 42 -0.91 -3.25 -8.21
N LEU A 43 -0.38 -4.47 -8.20
CA LEU A 43 0.70 -4.85 -7.29
C LEU A 43 1.99 -4.04 -7.54
N SER A 44 2.34 -3.78 -8.80
CA SER A 44 3.48 -2.93 -9.15
C SER A 44 3.29 -1.50 -8.64
N ALA A 45 2.09 -0.94 -8.80
CA ALA A 45 1.78 0.41 -8.33
C ALA A 45 1.86 0.53 -6.81
N VAL A 46 1.40 -0.49 -6.05
CA VAL A 46 1.59 -0.54 -4.59
C VAL A 46 3.08 -0.53 -4.22
N ARG A 47 3.90 -1.35 -4.90
CA ARG A 47 5.35 -1.42 -4.65
C ARG A 47 6.06 -0.10 -4.91
N SER A 48 5.70 0.60 -5.99
CA SER A 48 6.34 1.85 -6.38
C SER A 48 5.72 3.10 -5.77
N PHE A 49 4.62 2.99 -5.03
CA PHE A 49 3.90 4.15 -4.51
C PHE A 49 4.81 5.04 -3.65
N SER A 50 4.81 6.34 -3.91
CA SER A 50 5.61 7.33 -3.18
C SER A 50 4.88 8.65 -2.97
N GLU A 51 3.62 8.75 -3.39
CA GLU A 51 2.80 9.97 -3.29
C GLU A 51 2.13 10.07 -1.92
N PHE A 52 2.95 10.05 -0.86
CA PHE A 52 2.48 10.27 0.50
C PHE A 52 2.38 11.78 0.77
N THR A 53 1.18 12.22 1.10
CA THR A 53 0.82 13.62 1.42
C THR A 53 0.16 13.66 2.80
N THR A 54 0.00 14.86 3.35
CA THR A 54 -0.72 15.02 4.63
C THR A 54 -2.16 14.52 4.60
N ASP A 55 -2.76 14.43 3.40
CA ASP A 55 -4.16 14.04 3.22
C ASP A 55 -4.34 12.51 3.28
N ASN A 56 -3.35 11.75 2.81
CA ASN A 56 -3.41 10.28 2.77
C ASN A 56 -2.48 9.60 3.80
N ASP A 57 -1.57 10.34 4.43
CA ASP A 57 -0.57 9.83 5.37
C ASP A 57 -0.33 10.81 6.54
N PRO A 58 -1.37 11.14 7.34
CA PRO A 58 -1.25 12.09 8.45
C PRO A 58 -0.29 11.63 9.55
N HIS A 59 -0.08 10.31 9.66
CA HIS A 59 0.78 9.69 10.67
C HIS A 59 2.20 9.41 10.18
N LYS A 60 2.49 9.61 8.90
CA LYS A 60 3.80 9.30 8.28
C LYS A 60 4.18 7.83 8.40
N GLU A 61 3.17 6.97 8.31
CA GLU A 61 3.31 5.53 8.51
C GLU A 61 3.31 4.77 7.18
N HIS A 62 2.94 5.39 6.06
CA HIS A 62 2.89 4.74 4.74
C HIS A 62 1.96 3.52 4.68
N ASP A 63 0.84 3.57 5.39
CA ASP A 63 -0.12 2.47 5.51
C ASP A 63 -1.32 2.59 4.57
N PHE A 64 -1.46 3.67 3.81
CA PHE A 64 -2.58 3.89 2.90
C PHE A 64 -2.12 4.61 1.61
N GLY A 65 -2.78 4.28 0.51
CA GLY A 65 -2.62 5.00 -0.74
C GLY A 65 -3.69 4.69 -1.77
N SER A 66 -3.75 5.53 -2.79
CA SER A 66 -4.64 5.35 -3.94
C SER A 66 -3.95 5.75 -5.22
N PHE A 67 -4.23 5.03 -6.30
CA PHE A 67 -3.70 5.30 -7.64
C PHE A 67 -4.70 4.84 -8.70
N GLU A 68 -4.49 5.22 -9.96
CA GLU A 68 -5.33 4.75 -11.07
C GLU A 68 -4.66 3.62 -11.86
N VAL A 69 -5.44 2.61 -12.21
CA VAL A 69 -5.07 1.56 -13.16
C VAL A 69 -6.20 1.41 -14.16
N ASN A 70 -5.92 1.57 -15.46
CA ASN A 70 -6.91 1.48 -16.54
C ASN A 70 -8.17 2.35 -16.32
N GLY A 71 -7.98 3.58 -15.82
CA GLY A 71 -9.07 4.53 -15.53
C GLY A 71 -9.93 4.16 -14.30
N GLN A 72 -9.52 3.17 -13.51
CA GLN A 72 -10.17 2.81 -12.26
C GLN A 72 -9.29 3.22 -11.07
N LYS A 73 -9.89 3.94 -10.12
CA LYS A 73 -9.22 4.28 -8.87
C LYS A 73 -9.14 3.05 -7.97
N CYS A 74 -7.92 2.63 -7.67
CA CYS A 74 -7.61 1.56 -6.72
C CYS A 74 -7.15 2.15 -5.40
N PHE A 75 -7.50 1.47 -4.31
CA PHE A 75 -7.04 1.80 -2.96
C PHE A 75 -6.30 0.60 -2.40
N TRP A 76 -5.28 0.87 -1.59
CA TRP A 76 -4.60 -0.14 -0.79
C TRP A 76 -4.41 0.39 0.62
N LYS A 77 -4.33 -0.55 1.58
CA LYS A 77 -4.00 -0.24 2.96
C LYS A 77 -3.24 -1.38 3.62
N ILE A 78 -2.55 -1.08 4.71
CA ILE A 78 -1.92 -2.03 5.63
C ILE A 78 -2.68 -1.93 6.95
N ASP A 79 -3.29 -3.03 7.37
CA ASP A 79 -3.92 -3.15 8.68
C ASP A 79 -3.00 -3.90 9.64
N TYR A 80 -2.86 -3.39 10.87
CA TYR A 80 -2.14 -4.08 11.94
C TYR A 80 -3.12 -4.93 12.77
N TYR A 81 -2.74 -6.17 13.06
CA TYR A 81 -3.47 -7.07 13.97
C TYR A 81 -2.74 -7.21 15.31
#